data_AF-A0A969FIH6-F1
#
_entry.id   AF-A0A969FIH6-F1
#
_cell.length_a   1.000
_cell.length_b   1.000
_cell.length_c   1.000
_cell.angle_alpha   90.00
_cell.angle_beta   90.00
_cell.angle_gamma   90.00
#
_symmetry.space_group_name_H-M   'P 1'
#
loop_
_entity.id
_entity.type
_entity.pdbx_description
1 polymer ?
#
loop_
_entity_poly.entity_id
_entity_poly.type
_entity_poly.pdbx_seq_one_letter_code
_entity_poly.pdbx_strand_id
1 'polypeptide(L)'
;MEIALEMPMAMKQNEVVLFINLASVQHQDPVKTLNTLQEMGYTPELKLYRWKTDEKERVDACALLHREVSDDPESVFSQLELRWDELVNTFGSGSVFLVMGSDE
;
A
#
# COMPACT_ATOMS: atom_id res chain seq x y z
N MET A 1 -17.69 8.80 6.04
CA MET A 1 -16.91 8.01 7.00
C MET A 1 -15.47 8.19 6.59
N GLU A 2 -14.67 8.90 7.40
CA GLU A 2 -13.23 9.08 7.14
C GLU A 2 -12.49 7.93 7.83
N ILE A 3 -11.56 7.30 7.12
CA ILE A 3 -10.66 6.28 7.69
C ILE A 3 -9.31 6.97 7.85
N ALA A 4 -8.91 7.27 9.09
CA ALA A 4 -7.59 7.79 9.37
C ALA A 4 -6.61 6.61 9.51
N LEU A 5 -5.70 6.48 8.55
CA LEU A 5 -4.59 5.55 8.64
C LEU A 5 -3.48 6.22 9.44
N GLU A 6 -3.35 5.91 10.73
CA GLU A 6 -2.21 6.36 11.52
C GLU A 6 -0.99 5.51 11.13
N MET A 7 -0.23 6.01 10.16
CA MET A 7 1.00 5.35 9.72
C MET A 7 2.16 5.74 10.63
N PRO A 8 2.80 4.80 11.34
CA PRO A 8 3.92 5.09 12.23
C PRO A 8 5.24 5.36 11.49
N MET A 9 5.18 5.76 10.21
CA MET A 9 6.34 5.84 9.34
C MET A 9 6.52 7.29 8.88
N ALA A 10 7.70 7.85 9.14
CA ALA A 10 8.09 9.13 8.57
C ALA A 10 8.30 8.93 7.05
N MET A 11 7.25 9.17 6.26
CA MET A 11 7.37 9.20 4.80
C MET A 11 8.28 10.36 4.41
N LYS A 12 9.24 10.10 3.52
CA LYS A 12 10.06 11.17 2.96
C LYS A 12 9.22 12.02 2.01
N GLN A 13 9.64 13.27 1.83
CA GLN A 13 9.14 14.11 0.75
C GLN A 13 9.39 13.39 -0.58
N ASN A 14 8.37 13.35 -1.45
CA ASN A 14 8.39 12.58 -2.70
C ASN A 14 8.57 11.07 -2.48
N GLU A 15 7.88 10.50 -1.49
CA GLU A 15 7.74 9.06 -1.36
C GLU A 15 6.30 8.67 -1.69
N VAL A 16 6.15 7.74 -2.63
CA VAL A 16 4.86 7.09 -2.87
C VAL A 16 4.94 5.68 -2.33
N VAL A 17 3.94 5.34 -1.52
CA VAL A 17 3.88 4.06 -0.85
C VAL A 17 2.59 3.37 -1.24
N LEU A 18 2.72 2.15 -1.77
CA LEU A 18 1.59 1.29 -2.05
C LEU A 18 1.41 0.28 -0.90
N PHE A 19 0.19 0.20 -0.40
CA PHE A 19 -0.20 -0.66 0.71
C PHE A 19 -1.13 -1.74 0.21
N ILE A 20 -0.84 -2.99 0.58
CA ILE A 20 -1.74 -4.10 0.34
C ILE A 20 -2.13 -4.70 1.69
N ASN A 21 -3.38 -4.50 2.11
CA ASN A 21 -3.91 -5.05 3.35
C ASN A 21 -4.09 -6.56 3.21
N LEU A 22 -3.19 -7.33 3.84
CA LEU A 22 -3.13 -8.78 3.72
C LEU A 22 -4.35 -9.46 4.35
N ALA A 23 -5.02 -8.82 5.31
CA ALA A 23 -6.26 -9.34 5.89
C ALA A 23 -7.47 -9.15 4.95
N SER A 24 -7.38 -8.22 4.00
CA SER A 24 -8.46 -7.90 3.04
C SER A 24 -8.28 -8.62 1.70
N VAL A 25 -7.08 -9.13 1.39
CA VAL A 25 -6.84 -9.93 0.18
C VAL A 25 -7.65 -11.22 0.26
N GLN A 26 -8.81 -11.20 -0.40
CA GLN A 26 -9.68 -12.37 -0.42
C GLN A 26 -8.95 -13.53 -1.13
N HIS A 27 -8.90 -14.67 -0.44
CA HIS A 27 -8.43 -15.96 -0.99
C HIS A 27 -6.91 -16.12 -1.20
N GLN A 28 -6.07 -15.30 -0.56
CA GLN A 28 -4.63 -15.53 -0.58
C GLN A 28 -4.03 -15.56 0.83
N ASP A 29 -3.13 -16.51 1.03
CA ASP A 29 -2.26 -16.56 2.19
C ASP A 29 -1.29 -15.36 2.16
N PRO A 30 -1.03 -14.68 3.29
CA PRO A 30 -0.11 -13.53 3.35
C PRO A 30 1.27 -13.79 2.72
N VAL A 31 1.83 -15.00 2.90
CA VAL A 31 3.11 -15.40 2.29
C VAL A 31 2.98 -15.50 0.78
N LYS A 32 1.86 -16.04 0.29
CA LYS A 32 1.58 -16.12 -1.15
C LYS A 32 1.46 -14.74 -1.77
N THR A 33 0.76 -13.82 -1.12
CA THR A 33 0.64 -12.42 -1.57
C THR A 33 2.00 -11.74 -1.66
N LEU A 34 2.88 -11.92 -0.67
CA LEU A 34 4.23 -11.37 -0.71
C LEU A 34 5.08 -11.98 -1.85
N ASN A 35 4.99 -13.29 -2.07
CA ASN A 35 5.70 -13.96 -3.16
C ASN A 35 5.21 -13.46 -4.53
N THR A 36 3.89 -13.31 -4.72
CA THR A 36 3.33 -12.77 -5.97
C THR A 36 3.83 -11.34 -6.23
N LEU A 37 3.93 -10.50 -5.20
CA LEU A 37 4.51 -9.16 -5.35
C LEU A 37 5.99 -9.20 -5.76
N GLN A 38 6.77 -10.14 -5.21
CA GLN A 38 8.15 -10.34 -5.63
C GLN A 38 8.26 -10.83 -7.09
N GLU A 39 7.39 -11.76 -7.51
CA GLU A 39 7.32 -12.24 -8.89
C GLU A 39 6.93 -11.13 -9.89
N MET A 40 6.12 -10.16 -9.44
CA MET A 40 5.77 -8.96 -10.22
C MET A 40 6.90 -7.92 -10.29
N GLY A 41 8.05 -8.17 -9.63
CA GLY A 41 9.22 -7.31 -9.61
C GLY A 41 9.24 -6.28 -8.48
N TYR A 42 8.36 -6.40 -7.49
CA TYR A 42 8.36 -5.51 -6.33
C TYR A 42 9.23 -6.06 -5.19
N THR A 43 9.66 -5.18 -4.28
CA THR A 43 10.33 -5.57 -3.03
C THR A 43 9.42 -5.21 -1.86
N PRO A 44 8.47 -6.09 -1.49
CA PRO A 44 7.53 -5.78 -0.43
C PRO A 44 8.19 -5.84 0.95
N GLU A 45 7.95 -4.83 1.78
CA GLU A 45 8.26 -4.85 3.20
C GLU A 45 6.98 -5.18 4.00
N LEU A 46 7.06 -6.14 4.92
CA LEU A 46 5.93 -6.47 5.79
C LEU A 46 5.88 -5.50 6.96
N LYS A 47 4.76 -4.79 7.13
CA LYS A 47 4.53 -3.84 8.22
C LYS A 47 3.18 -4.08 8.87
N LEU A 48 3.06 -3.73 10.15
CA LEU A 48 1.79 -3.69 10.87
C LEU A 48 1.29 -2.26 10.94
N TYR A 49 0.05 -2.03 10.54
CA TYR A 49 -0.59 -0.72 10.57
C TYR A 49 -1.79 -0.72 11.49
N ARG A 50 -1.89 0.34 12.29
CA ARG A 50 -3.04 0.61 13.13
C ARG A 50 -4.02 1.48 12.35
N TRP A 51 -5.22 0.96 12.17
CA TRP A 51 -6.34 1.67 11.56
C TRP A 51 -7.24 2.13 12.70
N LYS A 52 -7.57 3.42 12.69
CA LYS A 52 -8.51 3.99 13.64
C LYS A 52 -9.70 4.52 12.86
N THR A 53 -10.86 3.89 13.05
CA THR A 53 -12.14 4.44 12.61
C THR A 53 -12.89 4.97 13.83
N ASP A 54 -13.93 5.77 13.60
CA ASP A 54 -14.79 6.32 14.66
C ASP A 54 -15.38 5.24 15.59
N GLU A 55 -15.47 3.99 15.10
CA GLU A 55 -16.14 2.89 15.79
C GLU A 55 -15.19 1.80 16.32
N LYS A 56 -13.94 1.70 15.81
CA LYS A 56 -13.01 0.64 16.19
C LYS A 56 -11.55 0.94 15.84
N GLU A 57 -10.64 0.51 16.72
CA GLU A 57 -9.22 0.38 16.41
C GLU A 57 -8.92 -1.06 15.96
N ARG A 58 -8.20 -1.22 14.84
CA ARG A 58 -7.71 -2.52 14.36
C ARG A 58 -6.25 -2.44 13.94
N VAL A 59 -5.52 -3.54 14.06
CA VAL A 59 -4.15 -3.67 13.57
C VAL A 59 -4.15 -4.70 12.45
N ASP A 60 -3.79 -4.28 11.23
CA ASP A 60 -3.69 -5.16 10.07
C ASP A 60 -2.25 -5.26 9.59
N ALA A 61 -1.86 -6.44 9.11
CA ALA A 61 -0.61 -6.62 8.39
C ALA A 61 -0.77 -6.12 6.95
N CYS A 62 0.20 -5.35 6.47
CA CYS A 62 0.22 -4.85 5.11
C CYS A 62 1.57 -5.13 4.45
N ALA A 63 1.54 -5.47 3.16
CA ALA A 63 2.72 -5.39 2.31
C ALA A 63 2.90 -3.94 1.84
N LEU A 64 4.11 -3.44 2.03
CA LEU A 64 4.50 -2.08 1.74
C LEU A 64 5.45 -2.06 0.55
N LEU A 65 5.10 -1.35 -0.50
CA LEU A 65 6.00 -1.17 -1.64
C LEU A 65 6.53 0.25 -1.60
N HIS A 66 7.79 0.38 -1.18
CA HIS A 66 8.50 1.65 -1.24
C HIS A 66 8.98 1.92 -2.66
N ARG A 67 8.74 3.13 -3.14
CA ARG A 67 9.37 3.61 -4.35
C ARG A 67 9.87 5.03 -4.11
N GLU A 68 11.20 5.17 -4.17
CA GLU A 68 11.80 6.50 -4.25
C GLU A 68 11.35 7.14 -5.56
N VAL A 69 10.71 8.31 -5.43
CA VAL A 69 10.23 9.10 -6.55
C VAL A 69 11.36 10.05 -6.92
N SER A 70 11.70 10.13 -8.21
CA SER A 70 12.43 11.30 -8.71
C SER A 70 11.59 12.56 -8.48
N ASP A 71 12.18 13.75 -8.58
CA ASP A 71 11.56 15.05 -8.28
C ASP A 71 10.24 15.42 -9.01
N ASP A 72 9.66 14.50 -9.79
CA ASP A 72 8.39 14.62 -10.49
C ASP A 72 7.34 13.59 -10.01
N PRO A 73 6.40 14.00 -9.14
CA PRO A 73 5.31 13.16 -8.63
C PRO A 73 4.34 12.65 -9.72
N GLU A 74 4.11 13.40 -10.81
CA GLU A 74 3.17 13.00 -11.87
C GLU A 74 3.67 11.78 -12.66
N SER A 75 4.99 11.70 -12.87
CA SER A 75 5.64 10.56 -13.52
C SER A 75 5.47 9.26 -12.71
N VAL A 76 5.49 9.34 -11.38
CA VAL A 76 5.27 8.16 -10.52
C VAL A 76 3.80 7.78 -10.44
N PHE A 77 2.90 8.77 -10.37
CA PHE A 77 1.47 8.51 -10.42
C PHE A 77 1.10 7.79 -11.72
N SER A 78 1.63 8.23 -12.86
CA SER A 78 1.41 7.60 -14.17
C SER A 78 1.93 6.16 -14.22
N GLN A 79 3.07 5.87 -13.58
CA GLN A 79 3.63 4.52 -13.53
C GLN A 79 2.89 3.59 -12.56
N LEU A 80 2.32 4.13 -11.49
CA LEU A 80 1.50 3.37 -10.55
C LEU A 80 0.09 3.16 -11.10
N GLU A 81 -0.50 4.12 -11.81
CA GLU A 81 -1.73 3.94 -12.59
C GLU A 81 -1.59 2.80 -13.59
N LEU A 82 -0.46 2.72 -14.32
CA LEU A 82 -0.20 1.66 -15.30
C LEU A 82 -0.25 0.24 -14.71
N ARG A 83 -0.02 0.09 -13.40
CA ARG A 83 -0.09 -1.21 -12.70
C ARG A 83 -1.18 -1.27 -11.64
N TRP A 84 -1.97 -0.21 -11.49
CA TRP A 84 -3.07 -0.12 -10.53
C TRP A 84 -4.13 -1.15 -10.86
N ASP A 85 -4.55 -1.20 -12.12
CA ASP A 85 -5.53 -2.18 -12.59
C ASP A 85 -5.02 -3.61 -12.42
N GLU A 86 -3.73 -3.86 -12.64
CA GLU A 86 -3.10 -5.17 -12.40
C GLU A 86 -3.21 -5.56 -10.90
N LEU A 87 -2.79 -4.67 -10.00
CA LEU A 87 -2.82 -4.91 -8.56
C LEU A 87 -4.25 -5.08 -8.02
N VAL A 88 -5.19 -4.25 -8.47
CA VAL A 88 -6.60 -4.33 -8.08
C VAL A 88 -7.24 -5.61 -8.60
N ASN A 89 -6.94 -6.02 -9.84
CA ASN A 89 -7.42 -7.29 -10.39
C ASN A 89 -6.82 -8.50 -9.66
N THR A 90 -5.57 -8.42 -9.19
CA THR A 90 -4.90 -9.52 -8.49
C THR A 90 -5.32 -9.64 -7.02
N PHE A 91 -5.45 -8.52 -6.31
CA PHE A 91 -5.63 -8.51 -4.84
C PHE A 91 -6.99 -7.99 -4.36
N GLY A 92 -7.79 -7.42 -5.27
CA GLY A 92 -9.10 -6.84 -4.98
C GLY A 92 -9.03 -5.35 -4.62
N SER A 93 -10.04 -4.60 -5.07
CA SER A 93 -10.13 -3.14 -4.90
C SER A 93 -10.23 -2.67 -3.44
N GLY A 94 -10.65 -3.54 -2.52
CA GLY A 94 -10.68 -3.25 -1.09
C GLY A 94 -9.36 -3.51 -0.34
N SER A 95 -8.36 -4.03 -1.04
CA SER A 95 -7.10 -4.48 -0.44
C SER A 95 -5.92 -3.58 -0.78
N VAL A 96 -6.01 -2.79 -1.86
CA VAL A 96 -4.90 -1.98 -2.38
C VAL A 96 -5.17 -0.50 -2.09
N PHE A 97 -4.21 0.18 -1.49
CA PHE A 97 -4.28 1.59 -1.15
C PHE A 97 -3.02 2.31 -1.60
N LEU A 98 -3.18 3.48 -2.20
CA LEU A 98 -2.07 4.37 -2.54
C LEU A 98 -2.03 5.48 -1.49
N VAL A 99 -0.86 5.71 -0.90
CA VAL A 99 -0.65 6.91 -0.06
C VAL A 99 0.58 7.65 -0.52
N MET A 100 0.45 8.97 -0.60
CA MET A 100 1.53 9.89 -0.93
C MET A 100 1.90 10.66 0.33
N GLY A 101 3.21 10.77 0.60
CA GLY A 101 3.68 11.67 1.66
C GLY A 101 3.32 13.12 1.36
N SER A 102 2.74 13.82 2.33
CA SER A 102 2.45 15.26 2.27
C SER A 102 3.40 16.04 3.17
N ASP A 103 3.61 17.33 2.84
CA ASP A 103 4.51 18.27 3.52
C ASP A 103 4.03 18.75 4.92
N GLU A 104 3.28 17.95 5.68
CA GLU A 104 2.84 18.35 7.03
C GLU A 104 3.86 18.06 8.14
#